data_AF-A0AAW2XJ41-F1
#
_entry.id   AF-A0AAW2XJ41-F1
#
_cell.length_a   1.000
_cell.length_b   1.000
_cell.length_c   1.000
_cell.angle_alpha   90.00
_cell.angle_beta   90.00
_cell.angle_gamma   90.00
#
_symmetry.space_group_name_H-M   'P 1'
#
loop_
_entity.id
_entity.type
_entity.pdbx_description
1 polymer ?
#
loop_
_entity_poly.entity_id
_entity_poly.type
_entity_poly.pdbx_seq_one_letter_code
_entity_poly.pdbx_strand_id
1 'polypeptide(L)'
;MAQHSHPALHHPLARTEVTGTLFGHRRGHVSFAVQDDPRSEPVLIIELAVSTSALVKEMSSGLVRIALECEKTHQTRGTAVRLFGEPAWTMYCNGRKCGYAVSRSCSESDWQVLRTVQSVSVGAGVIPLVDDGRKGSGAAEGSCFT
;
A
#
# COMPACT_ATOMS: atom_id res chain seq x y z
N MET A 1 -49.35 0.14 32.96
CA MET A 1 -48.31 -0.51 32.12
C MET A 1 -47.22 0.50 31.87
N ALA A 2 -46.04 0.33 32.47
CA ALA A 2 -44.90 1.22 32.26
C ALA A 2 -44.15 0.78 31.00
N GLN A 3 -44.01 1.69 30.03
CA GLN A 3 -43.10 1.51 28.91
C GLN A 3 -41.71 2.02 29.33
N HIS A 4 -40.77 1.09 29.52
CA HIS A 4 -39.34 1.42 29.55
C HIS A 4 -38.77 1.06 28.18
N SER A 5 -38.50 2.07 27.36
CA SER A 5 -37.71 1.92 26.13
C SER A 5 -36.24 2.18 26.48
N HIS A 6 -35.39 1.19 26.26
CA HIS A 6 -33.97 1.22 26.54
C HIS A 6 -33.25 2.38 25.82
N PRO A 7 -32.22 3.01 26.45
CA PRO A 7 -31.40 4.00 25.76
C PRO A 7 -30.61 3.33 24.63
N ALA A 8 -30.61 3.95 23.46
CA ALA A 8 -29.77 3.56 22.35
C ALA A 8 -28.30 3.55 22.80
N LEU A 9 -27.68 2.38 22.73
CA LEU A 9 -26.26 2.20 22.97
C LEU A 9 -25.48 3.14 22.03
N HIS A 10 -24.76 4.07 22.63
CA HIS A 10 -23.72 4.84 21.96
C HIS A 10 -22.77 3.87 21.27
N HIS A 11 -22.73 3.91 19.93
CA HIS A 11 -21.72 3.19 19.17
C HIS A 11 -20.35 3.78 19.54
N PRO A 12 -19.38 2.98 20.02
CA PRO A 12 -18.03 3.45 20.25
C PRO A 12 -17.44 3.86 18.90
N LEU A 13 -16.85 5.06 18.85
CA LEU A 13 -16.00 5.62 17.79
C LEU A 13 -15.90 4.74 16.52
N ALA A 14 -16.60 5.13 15.45
CA ALA A 14 -16.55 4.44 14.16
C ALA A 14 -15.10 4.09 13.80
N ARG A 15 -14.81 2.79 13.73
CA ARG A 15 -13.51 2.29 13.27
C ARG A 15 -13.36 2.72 11.82
N THR A 16 -12.44 3.63 11.53
CA THR A 16 -12.07 3.94 10.15
C THR A 16 -11.38 2.71 9.58
N GLU A 17 -12.05 2.00 8.67
CA GLU A 17 -11.43 0.94 7.89
C GLU A 17 -10.70 1.58 6.71
N VAL A 18 -9.49 1.11 6.45
CA VAL A 18 -8.68 1.55 5.30
C VAL A 18 -8.21 0.32 4.56
N THR A 19 -8.09 0.45 3.25
CA THR A 19 -7.51 -0.56 2.38
C THR A 19 -6.03 -0.25 2.17
N GLY A 20 -5.17 -1.21 2.49
CA GLY A 20 -3.73 -1.12 2.25
C GLY A 20 -3.30 -2.12 1.19
N THR A 21 -2.72 -1.64 0.09
CA THR A 21 -2.26 -2.48 -1.02
C THR A 21 -0.75 -2.38 -1.17
N LEU A 22 -0.04 -3.51 -1.07
CA LEU A 22 1.38 -3.62 -1.40
C LEU A 22 1.53 -4.20 -2.81
N PHE A 23 2.26 -3.51 -3.66
CA PHE A 23 2.49 -3.92 -5.04
C PHE A 23 3.87 -3.46 -5.51
N GLY A 24 4.40 -4.06 -6.57
CA GLY A 24 5.71 -3.69 -7.10
C GLY A 24 6.18 -4.60 -8.21
N HIS A 25 7.15 -4.11 -8.98
CA HIS A 25 7.78 -4.90 -10.03
C HIS A 25 8.78 -5.90 -9.45
N ARG A 26 8.98 -7.04 -10.12
CA ARG A 26 9.91 -8.10 -9.69
C ARG A 26 11.34 -7.60 -9.42
N ARG A 27 11.80 -6.62 -10.19
CA ARG A 27 13.13 -5.99 -10.08
C ARG A 27 13.07 -4.54 -9.58
N GLY A 28 11.97 -4.13 -8.98
CA GLY A 28 11.76 -2.79 -8.45
C GLY A 28 11.57 -2.75 -6.94
N HIS A 29 11.25 -1.55 -6.46
CA HIS A 29 10.83 -1.28 -5.09
C HIS A 29 9.35 -1.62 -4.89
N VAL A 30 8.96 -1.84 -3.64
CA VAL A 30 7.57 -2.02 -3.25
C VAL A 30 6.92 -0.66 -3.09
N SER A 31 5.74 -0.49 -3.69
CA SER A 31 4.83 0.62 -3.41
C SER A 31 3.74 0.16 -2.44
N PHE A 32 3.44 1.02 -1.47
CA PHE A 32 2.34 0.84 -0.53
C PHE A 32 1.32 1.94 -0.75
N ALA A 33 0.09 1.58 -1.13
CA ALA A 33 -1.03 2.50 -1.28
C ALA A 33 -2.01 2.34 -0.12
N VAL A 34 -2.50 3.47 0.39
CA VAL A 34 -3.58 3.53 1.38
C VAL A 34 -4.79 4.21 0.75
N GLN A 35 -5.94 3.58 0.83
CA GLN A 35 -7.21 4.09 0.31
C GLN A 35 -8.30 3.98 1.38
N ASP A 36 -9.21 4.95 1.45
CA ASP A 36 -10.38 4.89 2.33
C ASP A 36 -11.39 3.84 1.82
N ASP A 37 -11.53 3.71 0.49
CA ASP A 37 -12.29 2.67 -0.20
C ASP A 37 -11.43 2.07 -1.32
N PRO A 38 -11.46 0.75 -1.60
CA PRO A 38 -10.65 0.14 -2.66
C PRO A 38 -10.81 0.79 -4.06
N ARG A 39 -11.90 1.52 -4.31
CA ARG A 39 -12.20 2.21 -5.57
C ARG A 39 -11.85 3.70 -5.55
N SER A 40 -11.51 4.27 -4.40
CA SER A 40 -11.16 5.69 -4.27
C SER A 40 -9.72 5.97 -4.72
N GLU A 41 -9.38 7.24 -4.91
CA GLU A 41 -7.98 7.64 -5.05
C GLU A 41 -7.18 7.32 -3.77
N PRO A 42 -5.92 6.87 -3.90
CA PRO A 42 -5.05 6.70 -2.75
C PRO A 42 -4.83 8.02 -2.02
N VAL A 43 -5.10 8.02 -0.72
CA VAL A 43 -4.79 9.16 0.15
C VAL A 43 -3.28 9.28 0.41
N LEU A 44 -2.53 8.20 0.15
CA LEU A 44 -1.09 8.11 0.34
C LEU A 44 -0.52 6.97 -0.53
N ILE A 45 0.59 7.24 -1.23
CA ILE A 45 1.45 6.21 -1.84
C ILE A 45 2.87 6.41 -1.36
N ILE A 46 3.46 5.35 -0.84
CA ILE A 46 4.84 5.33 -0.36
C ILE A 46 5.63 4.29 -1.15
N GLU A 47 6.77 4.70 -1.69
CA GLU A 47 7.79 3.77 -2.17
C GLU A 47 8.67 3.33 -0.99
N LEU A 48 8.72 2.03 -0.73
CA LEU A 48 9.45 1.42 0.37
C LEU A 48 10.94 1.26 0.04
N ALA A 49 11.80 1.34 1.06
CA ALA A 49 13.25 1.15 0.89
C ALA A 49 13.63 -0.29 0.45
N VAL A 50 12.72 -1.25 0.57
CA VAL A 50 12.95 -2.67 0.22
C VAL A 50 12.53 -2.97 -1.21
N SER A 51 13.29 -3.82 -1.88
CA SER A 51 12.87 -4.39 -3.15
C SER A 51 11.71 -5.37 -2.97
N THR A 52 10.93 -5.56 -4.03
CA THR A 52 9.86 -6.57 -4.05
C THR A 52 10.41 -7.97 -3.75
N SER A 53 11.56 -8.31 -4.30
CA SER A 53 12.21 -9.60 -4.06
C SER A 53 12.65 -9.79 -2.60
N ALA A 54 13.14 -8.74 -1.94
CA ALA A 54 13.51 -8.79 -0.54
C ALA A 54 12.27 -8.98 0.34
N LEU A 55 11.20 -8.23 0.07
CA LEU A 55 9.95 -8.36 0.83
C LEU A 55 9.33 -9.76 0.67
N VAL A 56 9.27 -10.29 -0.55
CA VAL A 56 8.76 -11.65 -0.80
C VAL A 56 9.60 -12.70 -0.08
N LYS A 57 10.92 -12.52 0.00
CA LYS A 57 11.80 -13.42 0.76
C LYS A 57 11.51 -13.35 2.25
N GLU A 58 11.32 -12.16 2.82
CA GLU A 58 10.92 -12.01 4.23
C GLU A 58 9.53 -12.59 4.48
N MET A 59 8.59 -12.48 3.53
CA MET A 59 7.27 -13.11 3.63
C MET A 59 7.34 -14.64 3.60
N SER A 60 8.29 -15.21 2.86
CA SER A 60 8.49 -16.66 2.85
C SER A 60 9.08 -17.20 4.15
N SER A 61 9.75 -16.36 4.95
CA SER A 61 10.33 -16.76 6.24
C SER A 61 9.35 -16.60 7.41
N GLY A 62 8.17 -16.00 7.19
CA GLY A 62 7.09 -15.91 8.17
C GLY A 62 6.36 -14.57 8.16
N LEU A 63 5.98 -14.10 9.35
CA LEU A 63 5.28 -12.82 9.51
C LEU A 63 6.26 -11.65 9.31
N VAL A 64 5.93 -10.76 8.37
CA VAL A 64 6.66 -9.51 8.16
C VAL A 64 5.98 -8.37 8.90
N ARG A 65 6.75 -7.59 9.67
CA ARG A 65 6.30 -6.35 10.31
C ARG A 65 7.00 -5.16 9.68
N ILE A 66 6.22 -4.25 9.08
CA ILE A 66 6.72 -3.00 8.51
C ILE A 66 6.30 -1.86 9.44
N ALA A 67 7.25 -1.02 9.83
CA ALA A 67 6.99 0.21 10.55
C ALA A 67 7.55 1.41 9.78
N LEU A 68 6.78 2.49 9.72
CA LEU A 68 7.13 3.76 9.10
C LEU A 68 7.09 4.84 10.17
N GLU A 69 8.22 5.47 10.42
CA GLU A 69 8.37 6.51 11.43
C GLU A 69 8.66 7.85 10.75
N CYS A 70 7.91 8.88 11.12
CA CYS A 70 8.18 10.27 10.76
C CYS A 70 8.29 11.09 12.04
N GLU A 71 9.11 12.14 12.02
CA GLU A 71 9.13 13.09 13.13
C GLU A 71 7.90 13.98 13.07
N LYS A 72 7.14 14.02 14.16
CA LYS A 72 6.02 14.95 14.28
C LYS A 72 6.58 16.36 14.46
N THR A 73 6.64 17.15 13.40
CA THR A 73 6.97 18.57 13.54
C THR A 73 5.86 19.25 14.34
N HIS A 74 6.22 19.79 15.51
CA HIS A 74 5.29 20.49 16.40
C HIS A 74 5.02 21.89 15.84
N GLN A 75 4.39 21.97 14.66
CA GLN A 75 4.06 23.27 14.05
C GLN A 75 2.95 23.96 14.85
N THR A 76 3.14 25.26 15.03
CA THR A 76 2.23 26.21 15.69
C THR A 76 0.78 26.03 15.26
N ARG A 77 -0.12 26.10 16.26
CA ARG A 77 -1.59 25.96 16.16
C ARG A 77 -2.15 26.42 14.80
N GLY A 78 -2.47 25.47 13.91
CA GLY A 78 -3.26 25.73 12.70
C GLY A 78 -2.90 24.90 11.46
N THR A 79 -1.66 24.42 11.33
CA THR A 79 -1.18 23.73 10.11
C THR A 79 -0.43 22.44 10.41
N ALA A 80 -1.02 21.53 11.20
CA ALA A 80 -0.46 20.19 11.32
C ALA A 80 -0.42 19.54 9.92
N VAL A 81 0.77 19.19 9.43
CA VAL A 81 0.89 18.28 8.27
C VAL A 81 0.18 17.00 8.70
N ARG A 82 -0.89 16.65 7.97
CA ARG A 82 -1.61 15.40 8.22
C ARG A 82 -0.63 14.26 7.96
N LEU A 83 -0.72 13.16 8.70
CA LEU A 83 0.16 11.99 8.56
C LEU A 83 0.38 11.58 7.08
N PHE A 84 -0.67 11.67 6.26
CA PHE A 84 -0.63 11.38 4.81
C PHE A 84 0.10 12.41 3.94
N GLY A 85 0.52 13.55 4.50
CA GLY A 85 1.29 14.59 3.83
C GLY A 85 2.79 14.53 4.12
N GLU A 86 3.24 13.58 4.94
CA GLU A 86 4.67 13.48 5.27
C GLU A 86 5.47 12.94 4.09
N PRO A 87 6.53 13.65 3.63
CA PRO A 87 7.22 13.32 2.39
C PRO A 87 8.19 12.13 2.53
N ALA A 88 8.71 11.88 3.73
CA ALA A 88 9.73 10.87 3.97
C ALA A 88 9.56 10.20 5.33
N TRP A 89 9.91 8.92 5.38
CA TRP A 89 9.70 8.04 6.52
C TRP A 89 10.95 7.21 6.75
N THR A 90 11.37 7.05 8.01
CA THR A 90 12.32 6.00 8.36
C THR A 90 11.57 4.67 8.37
N MET A 91 12.03 3.72 7.59
CA MET A 91 11.39 2.41 7.47
C MET A 91 12.14 1.35 8.25
N TYR A 92 11.39 0.54 8.98
CA TYR A 92 11.88 -0.65 9.66
C TYR A 92 11.13 -1.89 9.15
N CYS A 93 11.88 -2.96 8.92
CA CYS A 93 11.33 -4.29 8.64
C CYS A 93 11.77 -5.24 9.75
N ASN A 94 10.82 -5.90 10.42
CA ASN A 94 11.09 -6.83 11.52
C ASN A 94 11.99 -6.21 12.62
N GLY A 95 11.78 -4.93 12.92
CA GLY A 95 12.53 -4.18 13.94
C GLY A 95 13.90 -3.68 13.49
N ARG A 96 14.32 -3.93 12.24
CA ARG A 96 15.61 -3.48 11.69
C ARG A 96 15.39 -2.28 10.77
N LYS A 97 16.18 -1.21 10.94
CA LYS A 97 16.14 -0.05 10.04
C LYS A 97 16.58 -0.47 8.63
N CYS A 98 15.73 -0.29 7.64
CA CYS A 98 15.95 -0.72 6.25
C CYS A 98 16.28 0.43 5.31
N GLY A 99 16.02 1.68 5.71
CA GLY A 99 16.28 2.86 4.88
C GLY A 99 15.16 3.89 5.02
N TYR A 100 14.99 4.69 3.97
CA TYR A 100 13.92 5.68 3.88
C TYR A 100 12.86 5.24 2.88
N ALA A 101 11.61 5.43 3.26
CA ALA A 101 10.47 5.30 2.36
C ALA A 101 9.96 6.70 2.02
N VAL A 102 9.53 6.92 0.77
CA VAL A 102 9.25 8.25 0.24
C VAL A 102 7.83 8.30 -0.28
N SER A 103 7.09 9.31 0.14
CA SER A 103 5.75 9.56 -0.39
C SER A 103 5.86 10.12 -1.80
N ARG A 104 5.00 9.63 -2.70
CA ARG A 104 4.96 10.07 -4.10
C ARG A 104 3.53 10.16 -4.62
N SER A 105 3.36 10.87 -5.73
CA SER A 105 2.07 10.94 -6.43
C SER A 105 1.69 9.58 -7.04
N CYS A 106 0.37 9.36 -7.14
CA CYS A 106 -0.20 8.24 -7.88
C CYS A 106 0.02 8.40 -9.38
N SER A 107 0.74 7.44 -9.98
CA SER A 107 0.96 7.37 -11.43
C SER A 107 -0.16 6.58 -12.12
N GLU A 108 -0.21 6.65 -13.44
CA GLU A 108 -1.17 5.88 -14.24
C GLU A 108 -0.98 4.36 -14.07
N SER A 109 0.27 3.89 -13.97
CA SER A 109 0.56 2.48 -13.71
C SER A 109 0.08 2.03 -12.33
N ASP A 110 0.16 2.90 -11.31
CA ASP A 110 -0.39 2.59 -9.97
C ASP A 110 -1.92 2.44 -10.06
N TRP A 111 -2.60 3.35 -10.76
CA TRP A 111 -4.04 3.27 -10.98
C TRP A 111 -4.47 1.99 -11.68
N GLN A 112 -3.73 1.54 -12.69
CA GLN A 112 -4.00 0.27 -13.38
C GLN A 112 -3.90 -0.92 -12.41
N VAL A 113 -2.87 -0.96 -11.57
CA VAL A 113 -2.71 -1.98 -10.54
C VAL A 113 -3.86 -1.95 -9.54
N LEU A 114 -4.16 -0.77 -8.97
CA LEU A 114 -5.21 -0.62 -7.96
C LEU A 114 -6.60 -1.00 -8.50
N ARG A 115 -6.93 -0.61 -9.73
CA ARG A 115 -8.18 -1.04 -10.39
C ARG A 115 -8.25 -2.54 -10.62
N THR A 116 -7.12 -3.17 -10.91
CA THR A 116 -7.06 -4.63 -11.10
C THR A 116 -7.36 -5.37 -9.81
N VAL A 117 -6.86 -4.87 -8.67
CA VAL A 117 -7.01 -5.53 -7.37
C VAL A 117 -8.18 -5.02 -6.52
N GLN A 118 -8.94 -4.03 -6.98
CA GLN A 118 -10.03 -3.40 -6.20
C GLN A 118 -11.13 -4.36 -5.70
N SER A 119 -11.27 -5.55 -6.32
CA SER A 119 -12.23 -6.58 -5.91
C SER A 119 -11.66 -7.62 -4.95
N VAL A 120 -10.35 -7.57 -4.69
CA VAL A 120 -9.65 -8.49 -3.80
C VAL A 120 -9.77 -8.01 -2.37
N SER A 121 -10.45 -8.78 -1.52
CA SER A 121 -10.54 -8.46 -0.09
C SER A 121 -9.26 -8.83 0.67
N VAL A 122 -8.71 -10.02 0.42
CA VAL A 122 -7.46 -10.51 1.01
C VAL A 122 -6.80 -11.46 0.01
N GLY A 123 -5.50 -11.29 -0.26
CA GLY A 123 -4.76 -12.20 -1.12
C GLY A 123 -3.40 -11.66 -1.57
N ALA A 124 -2.68 -12.49 -2.32
CA ALA A 124 -1.45 -12.14 -3.02
C ALA A 124 -1.46 -12.80 -4.40
N GLY A 125 -0.83 -12.18 -5.38
CA GLY A 125 -0.80 -12.69 -6.76
C GLY A 125 0.12 -11.87 -7.66
N VAL A 126 0.16 -12.25 -8.92
CA VAL A 126 0.87 -11.52 -9.98
C VAL A 126 -0.14 -10.89 -10.93
N ILE A 127 0.10 -9.64 -11.31
CA ILE A 127 -0.71 -8.92 -12.30
C ILE A 127 0.02 -9.02 -13.63
N PRO A 128 -0.61 -9.56 -14.69
CA PRO A 128 -0.02 -9.57 -16.02
C PRO A 128 0.26 -8.14 -16.46
N LEU A 129 1.47 -7.87 -16.96
CA LEU A 129 1.74 -6.60 -17.61
C LEU A 129 0.94 -6.59 -18.92
N VAL A 130 0.03 -5.64 -19.06
CA VAL A 130 -0.50 -5.29 -20.38
C VAL A 130 0.65 -4.64 -21.14
N ASP A 131 1.19 -5.36 -22.12
CA ASP A 131 2.19 -4.81 -23.03
C ASP A 131 1.56 -3.60 -23.73
N ASP A 132 2.02 -2.41 -23.39
CA ASP A 132 1.55 -1.16 -24.00
C ASP A 132 2.23 -1.00 -25.36
N GLY A 133 1.96 -1.95 -26.27
CA GLY A 133 2.07 -1.85 -27.72
C GLY A 133 3.34 -1.23 -28.33
N ARG A 134 4.45 -1.09 -27.60
CA ARG A 134 5.72 -0.65 -28.16
C ARG A 134 6.37 -1.84 -28.84
N LYS A 135 5.90 -2.06 -30.07
CA LYS A 135 6.40 -2.96 -31.09
C LYS A 135 7.94 -2.96 -31.14
N GLY A 136 8.55 -3.77 -30.28
CA GLY A 136 9.91 -4.24 -30.43
C GLY A 136 9.85 -5.50 -31.25
N SER A 137 10.06 -5.38 -32.57
CA SER A 137 10.25 -6.52 -33.45
C SER A 137 11.40 -7.39 -32.91
N GLY A 138 11.09 -8.62 -32.53
CA GLY A 138 12.06 -9.59 -32.05
C GLY A 138 11.40 -10.95 -31.89
N ALA A 139 11.19 -11.62 -33.01
CA ALA A 139 10.85 -13.04 -33.02
C ALA A 139 12.00 -13.85 -32.40
N ALA A 140 11.68 -14.66 -31.39
CA ALA A 140 12.35 -15.94 -31.17
C ALA A 140 11.44 -16.83 -30.32
N GLU A 141 11.08 -17.93 -30.94
CA GLU A 141 10.33 -19.08 -30.44
C GLU A 141 10.99 -19.71 -29.21
N GLY A 142 10.23 -20.39 -28.33
CA GLY A 142 10.84 -21.31 -27.37
C GLY A 142 10.08 -21.61 -26.09
N SER A 143 9.15 -22.57 -26.18
CA SER A 143 8.73 -23.57 -25.18
C SER A 143 8.50 -23.22 -23.70
N CYS A 144 7.25 -23.47 -23.29
CA CYS A 144 6.85 -23.97 -21.97
C CYS A 144 7.78 -25.09 -21.46
N PHE A 145 8.18 -25.06 -20.18
CA PHE A 145 8.45 -26.25 -19.39
C PHE A 145 8.15 -26.04 -17.89
N THR A 146 7.37 -27.00 -17.37
CA THR A 146 7.10 -27.51 -16.01
C THR A 146 7.34 -26.63 -14.78
#